data_AF-A0A1H9Q267-F1
#
_entry.id   AF-A0A1H9Q267-F1
#
_cell.length_a   1.000
_cell.length_b   1.000
_cell.length_c   1.000
_cell.angle_alpha   90.00
_cell.angle_beta   90.00
_cell.angle_gamma   90.00
#
_symmetry.space_group_name_H-M   'P 1'
#
loop_
_entity.id
_entity.type
_entity.pdbx_description
1 polymer ?
#
loop_
_entity_poly.entity_id
_entity_poly.type
_entity_poly.pdbx_seq_one_letter_code
_entity_poly.pdbx_strand_id
1 'polypeptide(L)'
;MKCKKCGNDLQDGTIYCPKCGKEVQIVPDYNEFDEEYLKNLIMQEQINDSFVENDRISSDEISIYPGNKKGRIIILGGMITAIVLAIAVVVYTSITNYHLNSYDYQISKGKEAVKEKNYDLAIKYYNKAAEINKTKAYPLYELGKIYEKQNEYATAEDMYKKSIELNNKYVSAYKHIIKLYEKNEELNKIVELSKSVNNSKIKALFSEYIAIEPSFNSDTEVFYNKINLQLSIANKTDVVYYTIDGKDPTKDGIVYNDKDGIVIRTPGTYYIKAVSKNKKGIYSQIVGKSCKLVLLKPDQPVVSPSSGSYGAPTYITISVPDGCEAYYTWDGQVPTRNSEKYTNPILVPEGNNVLNVISVDIKTGRVSDTYSAYYEYYAQE
;
A
#
# COMPACT_ATOMS: atom_id res chain seq x y z
N MET A 1 1.59 40.32 -1.54
CA MET A 1 1.20 41.55 -2.27
C MET A 1 1.85 42.80 -1.62
N LYS A 2 2.11 43.92 -2.31
CA LYS A 2 2.72 45.13 -1.70
C LYS A 2 1.70 46.24 -1.45
N CYS A 3 1.76 46.90 -0.29
CA CYS A 3 0.86 47.98 0.06
C CYS A 3 1.06 49.20 -0.87
N LYS A 4 0.03 49.62 -1.61
CA LYS A 4 0.08 50.77 -2.54
C LYS A 4 0.45 52.11 -1.87
N LYS A 5 0.23 52.25 -0.56
CA LYS A 5 0.54 53.50 0.17
C LYS A 5 1.97 53.57 0.71
N CYS A 6 2.55 52.45 1.15
CA CYS A 6 3.84 52.46 1.86
C CYS A 6 4.86 51.43 1.36
N GLY A 7 4.52 50.64 0.35
CA GLY A 7 5.40 49.66 -0.28
C GLY A 7 5.68 48.40 0.54
N ASN A 8 5.16 48.29 1.76
CA ASN A 8 5.40 47.13 2.64
C ASN A 8 4.79 45.85 2.05
N ASP A 9 5.49 44.73 2.17
CA ASP A 9 4.96 43.41 1.84
C ASP A 9 3.83 43.02 2.80
N LEU A 10 2.72 42.54 2.25
CA LEU A 10 1.50 42.13 2.94
C LEU A 10 1.38 40.61 2.84
N GLN A 11 1.11 39.98 3.99
CA GLN A 11 0.83 38.54 4.11
C GLN A 11 -0.61 38.24 3.70
N ASP A 12 -0.84 37.08 3.10
CA ASP A 12 -2.15 36.67 2.61
C ASP A 12 -3.20 36.65 3.74
N GLY A 13 -4.36 37.26 3.49
CA GLY A 13 -5.46 37.38 4.45
C GLY A 13 -5.42 38.62 5.36
N THR A 14 -4.46 39.54 5.20
CA THR A 14 -4.44 40.80 5.97
C THR A 14 -5.34 41.88 5.36
N ILE A 15 -6.34 42.32 6.13
CA ILE A 15 -7.35 43.33 5.73
C ILE A 15 -6.78 44.76 5.83
N TYR A 16 -5.80 44.99 6.71
CA TYR A 16 -5.14 46.29 6.91
C TYR A 16 -3.62 46.14 6.84
N CYS A 17 -2.95 47.13 6.25
CA CYS A 17 -1.49 47.14 6.20
C CYS A 17 -0.91 47.35 7.61
N PRO A 18 -0.06 46.43 8.12
CA PRO A 18 0.45 46.49 9.49
C PRO A 18 1.40 47.69 9.73
N LYS A 19 1.92 48.30 8.67
CA LYS A 19 2.87 49.42 8.77
C LYS A 19 2.21 50.80 8.68
N CYS A 20 1.17 50.96 7.86
CA CYS A 20 0.56 52.28 7.62
C CYS A 20 -0.93 52.35 7.98
N GLY A 21 -1.52 51.25 8.46
CA GLY A 21 -2.91 51.15 8.93
C GLY A 21 -3.98 51.28 7.84
N LYS A 22 -3.59 51.41 6.56
CA LYS A 22 -4.57 51.57 5.47
C LYS A 22 -5.15 50.22 5.03
N GLU A 23 -6.45 50.20 4.82
CA GLU A 23 -7.20 49.05 4.32
C GLU A 23 -6.68 48.58 2.96
N VAL A 24 -6.51 47.28 2.82
CA VAL A 24 -6.04 46.63 1.61
C VAL A 24 -7.28 46.21 0.82
N GLN A 25 -7.53 46.88 -0.30
CA GLN A 25 -8.61 46.46 -1.21
C GLN A 25 -8.18 45.18 -1.93
N ILE A 26 -8.76 44.06 -1.53
CA ILE A 26 -8.58 42.76 -2.17
C ILE A 26 -9.54 42.71 -3.35
N VAL A 27 -9.00 42.83 -4.57
CA VAL A 27 -9.71 42.41 -5.77
C VAL A 27 -9.42 40.92 -5.90
N PRO A 28 -10.43 40.03 -5.90
CA PRO A 28 -10.21 38.60 -6.08
C PRO A 28 -9.43 38.34 -7.36
N ASP A 29 -8.44 37.44 -7.28
CA ASP A 29 -7.55 37.11 -8.40
C ASP A 29 -8.36 36.75 -9.65
N TYR A 30 -8.16 37.56 -10.69
CA TYR A 30 -8.69 37.39 -12.03
C TYR A 30 -8.14 36.08 -12.62
N ASN A 31 -9.04 35.21 -13.07
CA ASN A 31 -8.70 33.93 -13.66
C ASN A 31 -8.43 34.13 -15.16
N GLU A 32 -7.24 33.75 -15.65
CA GLU A 32 -6.85 33.90 -17.07
C GLU A 32 -7.77 33.13 -18.06
N PHE A 33 -8.65 32.25 -17.56
CA PHE A 33 -9.68 31.57 -18.35
C PHE A 33 -10.88 32.45 -18.72
N ASP A 34 -11.04 33.62 -18.08
CA ASP A 34 -12.18 34.51 -18.35
C ASP A 34 -12.00 35.34 -19.65
N GLU A 35 -10.76 35.55 -20.11
CA GLU A 35 -10.50 36.28 -21.37
C GLU A 35 -10.93 35.49 -22.61
N GLU A 36 -10.72 34.17 -22.63
CA GLU A 36 -11.09 33.34 -23.79
C GLU A 36 -12.62 33.20 -23.91
N TYR A 37 -13.32 33.21 -22.78
CA TYR A 37 -14.78 33.27 -22.74
C TYR A 37 -15.31 34.63 -23.20
N LEU A 38 -14.70 35.74 -22.77
CA LEU A 38 -15.07 37.10 -23.22
C LEU A 38 -14.75 37.33 -24.71
N LYS A 39 -13.63 36.82 -25.22
CA LYS A 39 -13.28 36.90 -26.65
C LYS A 39 -14.29 36.17 -27.54
N ASN A 40 -14.77 35.01 -27.08
CA ASN A 40 -15.77 34.23 -27.80
C ASN A 40 -17.17 34.90 -27.80
N LEU A 41 -17.49 35.66 -26.74
CA LEU A 41 -18.71 36.49 -26.68
C LEU A 41 -18.63 37.71 -27.62
N ILE A 42 -17.48 38.39 -27.69
CA ILE A 42 -17.29 39.58 -28.54
C ILE A 42 -17.21 39.21 -30.03
N MET A 43 -16.65 38.04 -30.39
CA MET A 43 -16.66 37.55 -31.78
C MET A 43 -18.05 37.15 -32.28
N GLN A 44 -18.97 36.73 -31.40
CA GLN A 44 -20.34 36.42 -31.79
C GLN A 44 -21.20 37.67 -32.02
N GLU A 45 -20.90 38.79 -31.35
CA GLU A 45 -21.62 40.05 -31.58
C GLU A 45 -21.21 40.74 -32.90
N GLN A 46 -19.98 40.59 -33.38
CA GLN A 46 -19.53 41.23 -34.62
C GLN A 46 -19.92 40.49 -35.92
N ILE A 47 -20.44 39.26 -35.85
CA ILE A 47 -20.87 38.50 -37.04
C ILE A 47 -22.32 38.84 -37.44
N ASN A 48 -23.13 39.41 -36.53
CA ASN A 48 -24.55 39.68 -36.81
C ASN A 48 -24.84 41.03 -37.49
N ASP A 49 -23.83 41.88 -37.73
CA ASP A 49 -24.04 43.24 -38.27
C ASP A 49 -23.70 43.40 -39.76
N SER A 50 -23.44 42.32 -40.50
CA SER A 50 -23.20 42.43 -41.94
C SER A 50 -23.70 41.21 -42.71
N PHE A 51 -25.00 41.12 -42.96
CA PHE A 51 -25.57 40.53 -44.19
C PHE A 51 -27.10 40.69 -44.13
N VAL A 52 -27.66 41.64 -44.90
CA VAL A 52 -28.68 41.40 -45.92
C VAL A 52 -28.79 42.69 -46.74
N GLU A 53 -28.20 42.63 -47.94
CA GLU A 53 -28.54 43.49 -49.07
C GLU A 53 -30.03 43.36 -49.41
N ASN A 54 -30.62 44.50 -49.76
CA ASN A 54 -31.91 44.60 -50.43
C ASN A 54 -31.96 43.68 -51.66
N ASP A 55 -33.00 42.85 -51.75
CA ASP A 55 -33.61 42.62 -53.06
C ASP A 55 -35.14 42.59 -52.97
N ARG A 56 -35.73 43.28 -53.95
CA ARG A 56 -37.10 43.76 -54.01
C ARG A 56 -38.07 42.63 -54.34
N ILE A 57 -39.16 42.52 -53.57
CA ILE A 57 -40.44 42.05 -54.10
C ILE A 57 -41.43 43.18 -53.92
N SER A 58 -41.86 43.74 -55.05
CA SER A 58 -42.93 44.72 -55.17
C SER A 58 -44.26 44.06 -54.78
N SER A 59 -44.89 44.56 -53.72
CA SER A 59 -46.32 44.43 -53.53
C SER A 59 -46.94 45.80 -53.81
N ASP A 60 -47.59 45.94 -54.96
CA ASP A 60 -48.90 46.61 -55.10
C ASP A 60 -49.31 46.66 -56.58
N GLU A 61 -50.23 45.78 -56.96
CA GLU A 61 -51.60 46.21 -57.26
C GLU A 61 -52.55 45.22 -56.56
N ILE A 62 -53.33 45.69 -55.59
CA ILE A 62 -54.80 45.59 -55.56
C ILE A 62 -55.31 46.50 -54.43
N SER A 63 -56.42 47.16 -54.74
CA SER A 63 -56.90 48.44 -54.27
C SER A 63 -57.64 48.47 -52.92
N ILE A 64 -57.50 49.63 -52.25
CA ILE A 64 -58.53 50.49 -51.61
C ILE A 64 -59.64 49.80 -50.78
N TYR A 65 -59.74 50.11 -49.47
CA TYR A 65 -60.96 50.63 -48.78
C TYR A 65 -60.60 51.24 -47.38
N PRO A 66 -61.36 52.24 -46.87
CA PRO A 66 -60.91 53.16 -45.81
C PRO A 66 -61.37 52.79 -44.39
N GLY A 67 -60.57 53.07 -43.34
CA GLY A 67 -61.04 52.92 -41.95
C GLY A 67 -60.01 53.13 -40.82
N ASN A 68 -60.13 54.25 -40.10
CA ASN A 68 -59.63 54.64 -38.77
C ASN A 68 -58.22 54.16 -38.27
N LYS A 69 -57.18 54.98 -38.53
CA LYS A 69 -55.76 54.75 -38.14
C LYS A 69 -55.50 54.65 -36.62
N LYS A 70 -56.36 55.18 -35.75
CA LYS A 70 -56.14 55.18 -34.29
C LYS A 70 -56.36 53.81 -33.64
N GLY A 71 -57.31 53.01 -34.15
CA GLY A 71 -57.62 51.69 -33.59
C GLY A 71 -56.55 50.63 -33.86
N ARG A 72 -55.90 50.67 -35.03
CA ARG A 72 -54.83 49.72 -35.40
C ARG A 72 -53.53 49.90 -34.59
N ILE A 73 -53.18 51.14 -34.23
CA ILE A 73 -52.00 51.41 -33.38
C ILE A 73 -52.24 50.93 -31.94
N ILE A 74 -53.47 51.04 -31.43
CA ILE A 74 -53.85 50.51 -30.11
C ILE A 74 -53.82 48.98 -30.11
N ILE A 75 -54.30 48.34 -31.19
CA ILE A 75 -54.28 46.87 -31.34
C ILE A 75 -52.84 46.34 -31.51
N LEU A 76 -51.99 46.99 -32.33
CA LEU A 76 -50.57 46.62 -32.46
C LEU A 76 -49.78 46.86 -31.17
N GLY A 77 -50.02 48.00 -30.50
CA GLY A 77 -49.39 48.31 -29.20
C GLY A 77 -49.80 47.34 -28.10
N GLY A 78 -51.07 46.91 -28.08
CA GLY A 78 -51.57 45.86 -27.19
C GLY A 78 -50.97 44.48 -27.49
N MET A 79 -50.70 44.15 -28.75
CA MET A 79 -50.02 42.91 -29.12
C MET A 79 -48.54 42.93 -28.70
N ILE A 80 -47.84 44.05 -28.89
CA ILE A 80 -46.43 44.19 -28.50
C ILE A 80 -46.28 44.09 -26.97
N THR A 81 -47.14 44.73 -26.19
CA THR A 81 -47.11 44.63 -24.73
C THR A 81 -47.45 43.22 -24.24
N ALA A 82 -48.40 42.54 -24.87
CA ALA A 82 -48.70 41.14 -24.58
C ALA A 82 -47.52 40.21 -24.89
N ILE A 83 -46.78 40.44 -25.98
CA ILE A 83 -45.58 39.68 -26.35
C ILE A 83 -44.45 39.93 -25.34
N VAL A 84 -44.21 41.18 -24.93
CA VAL A 84 -43.19 41.51 -23.92
C VAL A 84 -43.52 40.86 -22.57
N LEU A 85 -44.79 40.87 -22.15
CA LEU A 85 -45.23 40.19 -20.93
C LEU A 85 -45.07 38.68 -21.04
N ALA A 86 -45.39 38.08 -22.18
CA ALA A 86 -45.18 36.65 -22.42
C ALA A 86 -43.69 36.29 -22.36
N ILE A 87 -42.81 37.07 -22.97
CA ILE A 87 -41.35 36.89 -22.89
C ILE A 87 -40.88 37.04 -21.45
N ALA A 88 -41.35 38.05 -20.70
CA ALA A 88 -41.00 38.24 -19.30
C ALA A 88 -41.41 37.04 -18.43
N VAL A 89 -42.59 36.44 -18.67
CA VAL A 89 -43.03 35.20 -17.99
C VAL A 89 -42.15 34.01 -18.37
N VAL A 90 -41.77 33.86 -19.64
CA VAL A 90 -40.87 32.79 -20.08
C VAL A 90 -39.47 32.95 -19.47
N VAL A 91 -38.94 34.17 -19.44
CA VAL A 91 -37.66 34.48 -18.79
C VAL A 91 -37.73 34.21 -17.29
N TYR A 92 -38.80 34.65 -16.62
CA TYR A 92 -39.01 34.41 -15.19
C TYR A 92 -39.14 32.92 -14.86
N THR A 93 -39.93 32.17 -15.63
CA THR A 93 -40.06 30.71 -15.46
C THR A 93 -38.77 29.97 -15.78
N SER A 94 -38.01 30.42 -16.78
CA SER A 94 -36.70 29.85 -17.12
C SER A 94 -35.66 30.11 -16.02
N ILE A 95 -35.61 31.33 -15.48
CA ILE A 95 -34.71 31.71 -14.38
C ILE A 95 -35.07 30.92 -13.11
N THR A 96 -36.34 30.87 -12.73
CA THR A 96 -36.78 30.12 -11.55
C THR A 96 -36.54 28.61 -11.72
N ASN A 97 -36.80 28.05 -12.89
CA ASN A 97 -36.50 26.65 -13.19
C ASN A 97 -34.99 26.36 -13.17
N TYR A 98 -34.16 27.29 -13.63
CA TYR A 98 -32.70 27.18 -13.53
C TYR A 98 -32.22 27.20 -12.08
N HIS A 99 -32.73 28.14 -11.26
CA HIS A 99 -32.39 28.20 -9.83
C HIS A 99 -32.87 26.96 -9.07
N LEU A 100 -34.10 26.50 -9.31
CA LEU A 100 -34.66 25.31 -8.68
C LEU A 100 -33.91 24.04 -9.10
N ASN A 101 -33.33 23.97 -10.29
CA ASN A 101 -32.53 22.83 -10.76
C ASN A 101 -31.01 23.05 -10.64
N SER A 102 -30.58 24.04 -9.86
CA SER A 102 -29.15 24.22 -9.58
C SER A 102 -28.68 23.19 -8.54
N TYR A 103 -27.46 22.67 -8.73
CA TYR A 103 -26.81 21.75 -7.80
C TYR A 103 -26.76 22.33 -6.37
N ASP A 104 -26.33 23.58 -6.23
CA ASP A 104 -26.16 24.21 -4.91
C ASP A 104 -27.49 24.42 -4.19
N TYR A 105 -28.55 24.75 -4.93
CA TYR A 105 -29.90 24.86 -4.40
C TYR A 105 -30.38 23.51 -3.84
N GLN A 106 -30.22 22.44 -4.62
CA GLN A 106 -30.61 21.09 -4.23
C GLN A 106 -29.81 20.61 -3.00
N ILE A 107 -28.51 20.90 -2.93
CA ILE A 107 -27.69 20.63 -1.75
C ILE A 107 -28.18 21.40 -0.52
N SER A 108 -28.50 22.68 -0.68
CA SER A 108 -28.97 23.53 0.43
C SER A 108 -30.29 23.03 1.00
N LYS A 109 -31.25 22.71 0.12
CA LYS A 109 -32.54 22.12 0.51
C LYS A 109 -32.41 20.73 1.11
N GLY A 110 -31.52 19.89 0.60
CA GLY A 110 -31.17 18.61 1.23
C GLY A 110 -30.68 18.79 2.67
N LYS A 111 -29.75 19.74 2.90
CA LYS A 111 -29.23 20.04 4.24
C LYS A 111 -30.31 20.55 5.20
N GLU A 112 -31.19 21.43 4.73
CA GLU A 112 -32.33 21.94 5.49
C GLU A 112 -33.26 20.80 5.94
N ALA A 113 -33.67 19.94 5.00
CA ALA A 113 -34.51 18.78 5.29
C ALA A 113 -33.85 17.81 6.30
N VAL A 114 -32.52 17.60 6.23
CA VAL A 114 -31.80 16.79 7.22
C VAL A 114 -31.85 17.41 8.63
N LYS A 115 -31.75 18.74 8.74
CA LYS A 115 -31.86 19.44 10.04
C LYS A 115 -33.24 19.28 10.65
N GLU A 116 -34.27 19.30 9.80
CA GLU A 116 -35.66 19.06 10.17
C GLU A 116 -35.96 17.57 10.43
N LYS A 117 -34.98 16.68 10.22
CA LYS A 117 -35.12 15.21 10.27
C LYS A 117 -36.13 14.65 9.25
N ASN A 118 -36.48 15.42 8.23
CA ASN A 118 -37.30 14.97 7.11
C ASN A 118 -36.42 14.23 6.09
N TYR A 119 -36.13 12.96 6.38
CA TYR A 119 -35.17 12.16 5.61
C TYR A 119 -35.64 11.86 4.18
N ASP A 120 -36.94 11.62 3.97
CA ASP A 120 -37.49 11.35 2.63
C ASP A 120 -37.32 12.54 1.70
N LEU A 121 -37.60 13.74 2.22
CA LEU A 121 -37.41 14.98 1.47
C LEU A 121 -35.92 15.26 1.21
N ALA A 122 -35.06 15.00 2.20
CA ALA A 122 -33.61 15.13 2.02
C ALA A 122 -33.08 14.18 0.94
N ILE A 123 -33.51 12.92 0.93
CA ILE A 123 -33.14 11.92 -0.08
C ILE A 123 -33.54 12.42 -1.48
N LYS A 124 -34.75 12.94 -1.64
CA LYS A 124 -35.23 13.50 -2.92
C LYS A 124 -34.30 14.62 -3.42
N TYR A 125 -33.95 15.57 -2.56
CA TYR A 125 -33.07 16.68 -2.93
C TYR A 125 -31.63 16.22 -3.23
N TYR A 126 -31.06 15.31 -2.45
CA TYR A 126 -29.71 14.80 -2.71
C TYR A 126 -29.62 13.91 -3.95
N ASN A 127 -30.64 13.08 -4.22
CA ASN A 127 -30.74 12.34 -5.48
C ASN A 127 -30.80 13.31 -6.67
N LYS A 128 -31.59 14.38 -6.56
CA LYS A 128 -31.65 15.39 -7.62
C LYS A 128 -30.32 16.11 -7.82
N ALA A 129 -29.63 16.46 -6.74
CA ALA A 129 -28.27 17.02 -6.82
C ALA A 129 -27.28 16.06 -7.50
N ALA A 130 -27.36 14.76 -7.20
CA ALA A 130 -26.52 13.74 -7.85
C ALA A 130 -26.85 13.56 -9.35
N GLU A 131 -28.11 13.72 -9.76
CA GLU A 131 -28.51 13.73 -11.17
C GLU A 131 -27.96 14.95 -11.92
N ILE A 132 -28.04 16.14 -11.31
CA ILE A 132 -27.58 17.40 -11.90
C ILE A 132 -26.07 17.40 -12.08
N ASN A 133 -25.32 16.93 -11.07
CA ASN A 133 -23.87 16.83 -11.16
C ASN A 133 -23.36 15.46 -10.72
N LYS A 134 -23.25 14.56 -11.70
CA LYS A 134 -22.83 13.17 -11.55
C LYS A 134 -21.37 13.00 -11.10
N THR A 135 -20.56 14.05 -11.10
CA THR A 135 -19.15 13.99 -10.70
C THR A 135 -18.92 14.34 -9.22
N LYS A 136 -19.95 14.84 -8.53
CA LYS A 136 -19.82 15.29 -7.14
C LYS A 136 -20.11 14.14 -6.19
N ALA A 137 -19.13 13.82 -5.35
CA ALA A 137 -19.24 12.79 -4.32
C ALA A 137 -20.12 13.16 -3.11
N TYR A 138 -20.31 14.46 -2.87
CA TYR A 138 -20.95 14.98 -1.65
C TYR A 138 -22.42 14.53 -1.44
N PRO A 139 -23.34 14.62 -2.44
CA PRO A 139 -24.72 14.17 -2.26
C PRO A 139 -24.81 12.68 -1.89
N LEU A 140 -24.02 11.82 -2.54
CA LEU A 140 -23.96 10.38 -2.26
C LEU A 140 -23.49 10.09 -0.83
N TYR A 141 -22.49 10.83 -0.34
CA TYR A 141 -22.05 10.71 1.05
C TYR A 141 -23.17 11.09 2.04
N GLU A 142 -23.89 12.17 1.78
CA GLU A 142 -25.02 12.58 2.66
C GLU A 142 -26.17 11.57 2.60
N LEU A 143 -26.48 10.99 1.43
CA LEU A 143 -27.43 9.88 1.30
C LEU A 143 -27.01 8.69 2.16
N GLY A 144 -25.73 8.29 2.12
CA GLY A 144 -25.22 7.20 2.97
C GLY A 144 -25.45 7.46 4.46
N LYS A 145 -25.24 8.69 4.93
CA LYS A 145 -25.52 9.09 6.32
C LYS A 145 -26.99 9.04 6.67
N ILE A 146 -27.87 9.38 5.74
CA ILE A 146 -29.32 9.34 5.96
C ILE A 146 -29.77 7.87 6.07
N TYR A 147 -29.35 7.01 5.15
CA TYR A 147 -29.67 5.58 5.19
C TYR A 147 -29.10 4.90 6.44
N GLU A 148 -27.89 5.28 6.90
CA GLU A 148 -27.33 4.81 8.17
C GLU A 148 -28.24 5.16 9.37
N LYS A 149 -28.83 6.37 9.39
CA LYS A 149 -29.79 6.78 10.43
C LYS A 149 -31.13 6.06 10.34
N GLN A 150 -31.51 5.62 9.15
CA GLN A 150 -32.70 4.79 8.91
C GLN A 150 -32.43 3.30 9.18
N ASN A 151 -31.20 2.92 9.56
CA ASN A 151 -30.72 1.53 9.72
C ASN A 151 -30.69 0.72 8.42
N GLU A 152 -30.72 1.38 7.26
CA GLU A 152 -30.55 0.74 5.95
C GLU A 152 -29.06 0.63 5.61
N TYR A 153 -28.36 -0.26 6.33
CA TYR A 153 -26.91 -0.35 6.27
C TYR A 153 -26.36 -0.76 4.90
N ALA A 154 -27.03 -1.66 4.19
CA ALA A 154 -26.61 -2.08 2.84
C ALA A 154 -26.71 -0.92 1.83
N THR A 155 -27.81 -0.15 1.87
CA THR A 155 -27.99 1.03 1.03
C THR A 155 -26.97 2.12 1.39
N ALA A 156 -26.70 2.31 2.69
CA ALA A 156 -25.67 3.24 3.15
C ALA A 156 -24.27 2.87 2.63
N GLU A 157 -23.90 1.58 2.70
CA GLU A 157 -22.66 1.04 2.17
C GLU A 157 -22.50 1.37 0.68
N ASP A 158 -23.53 1.09 -0.13
CA ASP A 158 -23.53 1.38 -1.57
C ASP A 158 -23.35 2.87 -1.87
N MET A 159 -24.05 3.74 -1.15
CA MET A 159 -23.91 5.21 -1.29
C MET A 159 -22.51 5.70 -0.92
N TYR A 160 -21.92 5.18 0.16
CA TYR A 160 -20.54 5.51 0.54
C TYR A 160 -19.53 5.01 -0.49
N LYS A 161 -19.68 3.79 -1.02
CA LYS A 161 -18.83 3.25 -2.09
C LYS A 161 -18.89 4.12 -3.34
N LYS A 162 -20.09 4.45 -3.82
CA LYS A 162 -20.26 5.36 -4.97
C LYS A 162 -19.65 6.75 -4.73
N SER A 163 -19.75 7.28 -3.51
CA SER A 163 -19.09 8.54 -3.13
C SER A 163 -17.56 8.43 -3.25
N ILE A 164 -16.98 7.31 -2.78
CA ILE A 164 -15.54 7.01 -2.87
C ILE A 164 -15.10 6.82 -4.32
N GLU A 165 -15.91 6.16 -5.15
CA GLU A 165 -15.64 5.98 -6.58
C GLU A 165 -15.54 7.33 -7.31
N LEU A 166 -16.45 8.26 -7.03
CA LEU A 166 -16.39 9.62 -7.60
C LEU A 166 -15.24 10.45 -7.04
N ASN A 167 -14.90 10.27 -5.76
CA ASN A 167 -13.78 10.97 -5.13
C ASN A 167 -13.04 10.07 -4.14
N ASN A 168 -11.98 9.43 -4.63
CA ASN A 168 -11.15 8.55 -3.83
C ASN A 168 -10.36 9.27 -2.71
N LYS A 169 -10.42 10.61 -2.62
CA LYS A 169 -9.83 11.42 -1.55
C LYS A 169 -10.84 11.79 -0.46
N TYR A 170 -12.09 11.31 -0.54
CA TYR A 170 -13.17 11.68 0.35
C TYR A 170 -13.10 10.96 1.71
N VAL A 171 -12.21 11.43 2.59
CA VAL A 171 -11.87 10.83 3.90
C VAL A 171 -13.09 10.47 4.74
N SER A 172 -14.13 11.32 4.75
CA SER A 172 -15.32 11.10 5.56
C SER A 172 -16.11 9.86 5.15
N ALA A 173 -16.22 9.55 3.84
CA ALA A 173 -16.90 8.34 3.39
C ALA A 173 -16.14 7.08 3.83
N TYR A 174 -14.80 7.09 3.76
CA TYR A 174 -13.96 6.01 4.28
C TYR A 174 -14.16 5.79 5.79
N LYS A 175 -14.23 6.86 6.58
CA LYS A 175 -14.47 6.73 8.03
C LYS A 175 -15.82 6.07 8.33
N HIS A 176 -16.87 6.44 7.60
CA HIS A 176 -18.21 5.87 7.80
C HIS A 176 -18.28 4.41 7.36
N ILE A 177 -17.71 4.05 6.20
CA ILE A 177 -17.73 2.65 5.73
C ILE A 177 -16.88 1.74 6.63
N ILE A 178 -15.73 2.21 7.12
CA ILE A 178 -14.90 1.46 8.10
C ILE A 178 -15.72 1.23 9.38
N LYS A 179 -16.33 2.28 9.93
CA LYS A 179 -17.18 2.17 11.13
C LYS A 179 -18.35 1.19 10.92
N LEU A 180 -18.94 1.20 9.72
CA LEU A 180 -20.03 0.29 9.38
C LEU A 180 -19.55 -1.17 9.38
N TYR A 181 -18.41 -1.44 8.74
CA TYR A 181 -17.81 -2.77 8.73
C TYR A 181 -17.35 -3.23 10.12
N GLU A 182 -16.81 -2.33 10.95
CA GLU A 182 -16.48 -2.63 12.35
C GLU A 182 -17.71 -3.07 13.13
N LYS A 183 -18.83 -2.34 12.98
CA LYS A 183 -20.09 -2.66 13.67
C LYS A 183 -20.62 -4.04 13.29
N ASN A 184 -20.37 -4.47 12.06
CA ASN A 184 -20.81 -5.77 11.53
C ASN A 184 -19.75 -6.88 11.68
N GLU A 185 -18.60 -6.60 12.30
CA GLU A 185 -17.46 -7.53 12.41
C GLU A 185 -16.87 -7.99 11.05
N GLU A 186 -17.10 -7.21 9.99
CA GLU A 186 -16.69 -7.52 8.61
C GLU A 186 -15.25 -7.04 8.32
N LEU A 187 -14.28 -7.46 9.15
CA LEU A 187 -12.88 -7.00 9.05
C LEU A 187 -12.24 -7.25 7.68
N ASN A 188 -12.62 -8.35 7.01
CA ASN A 188 -12.13 -8.69 5.67
C ASN A 188 -12.48 -7.61 4.64
N LYS A 189 -13.67 -6.99 4.73
CA LYS A 189 -14.07 -5.90 3.82
C LYS A 189 -13.23 -4.64 4.05
N ILE A 190 -12.81 -4.38 5.29
CA ILE A 190 -11.91 -3.25 5.61
C ILE A 190 -10.53 -3.47 4.99
N VAL A 191 -9.99 -4.69 5.12
CA VAL A 191 -8.71 -5.07 4.52
C VAL A 191 -8.79 -4.97 2.99
N GLU A 192 -9.86 -5.45 2.38
CA GLU A 192 -10.08 -5.34 0.94
C GLU A 192 -10.17 -3.88 0.48
N LEU A 193 -10.94 -3.05 1.18
CA LEU A 193 -11.05 -1.62 0.90
C LEU A 193 -9.70 -0.91 0.99
N SER A 194 -8.82 -1.30 1.90
CA SER A 194 -7.49 -0.71 2.04
C SER A 194 -6.60 -0.91 0.80
N LYS A 195 -6.82 -1.99 0.03
CA LYS A 195 -5.97 -2.35 -1.12
C LYS A 195 -6.11 -1.37 -2.29
N SER A 196 -7.27 -0.72 -2.44
CA SER A 196 -7.54 0.25 -3.51
C SER A 196 -7.11 1.68 -3.15
N VAL A 197 -6.67 1.91 -1.91
CA VAL A 197 -6.36 3.24 -1.39
C VAL A 197 -4.91 3.63 -1.68
N ASN A 198 -4.74 4.69 -2.47
CA ASN A 198 -3.42 5.26 -2.76
C ASN A 198 -3.09 6.49 -1.90
N ASN A 199 -4.10 7.21 -1.41
CA ASN A 199 -3.91 8.45 -0.67
C ASN A 199 -3.33 8.20 0.74
N SER A 200 -2.21 8.86 1.08
CA SER A 200 -1.51 8.67 2.36
C SER A 200 -2.37 8.97 3.59
N LYS A 201 -3.20 10.02 3.56
CA LYS A 201 -4.11 10.35 4.68
C LYS A 201 -5.17 9.29 4.89
N ILE A 202 -5.63 8.65 3.82
CA ILE A 202 -6.66 7.61 3.88
C ILE A 202 -6.04 6.26 4.27
N LYS A 203 -4.82 5.94 3.79
CA LYS A 203 -4.05 4.76 4.24
C LYS A 203 -3.92 4.70 5.76
N ALA A 204 -3.73 5.86 6.40
CA ALA A 204 -3.63 5.95 7.85
C ALA A 204 -4.90 5.49 8.60
N LEU A 205 -6.08 5.49 7.96
CA LEU A 205 -7.31 4.97 8.57
C LEU A 205 -7.31 3.43 8.68
N PHE A 206 -6.46 2.75 7.91
CA PHE A 206 -6.42 1.29 7.83
C PHE A 206 -5.28 0.67 8.65
N SER A 207 -4.44 1.48 9.29
CA SER A 207 -3.23 1.02 9.98
C SER A 207 -3.52 -0.06 11.03
N GLU A 208 -4.65 0.02 11.73
CA GLU A 208 -5.06 -0.98 12.73
C GLU A 208 -5.60 -2.29 12.12
N TYR A 209 -5.91 -2.29 10.81
CA TYR A 209 -6.47 -3.43 10.09
C TYR A 209 -5.46 -4.14 9.21
N ILE A 210 -4.25 -3.59 9.11
CA ILE A 210 -3.19 -4.16 8.31
C ILE A 210 -2.14 -4.71 9.28
N ALA A 211 -2.00 -6.03 9.31
CA ALA A 211 -0.88 -6.66 9.98
C ALA A 211 0.34 -6.58 9.06
N ILE A 212 1.45 -6.05 9.59
CA ILE A 212 2.70 -5.93 8.84
C ILE A 212 3.45 -7.26 8.97
N GLU A 213 3.87 -7.81 7.84
CA GLU A 213 4.62 -9.06 7.80
C GLU A 213 5.93 -8.98 8.60
N PRO A 214 6.29 -10.05 9.34
CA PRO A 214 7.62 -10.13 9.92
C PRO A 214 8.66 -10.33 8.82
N SER A 215 9.91 -9.92 9.06
CA SER A 215 11.01 -10.17 8.11
C SER A 215 12.15 -10.94 8.75
N PHE A 216 12.75 -11.86 8.01
CA PHE A 216 13.93 -12.58 8.47
C PHE A 216 15.13 -11.63 8.48
N ASN A 217 15.93 -11.67 9.54
CA ASN A 217 17.12 -10.84 9.67
C ASN A 217 18.31 -11.32 8.82
N SER A 218 18.18 -12.47 8.17
CA SER A 218 19.26 -13.11 7.42
C SER A 218 18.75 -13.88 6.22
N ASP A 219 19.43 -13.66 5.09
CA ASP A 219 19.23 -14.39 3.85
C ASP A 219 20.04 -15.70 3.77
N THR A 220 20.77 -16.08 4.83
CA THR A 220 21.50 -17.35 4.89
C THR A 220 20.60 -18.56 4.63
N GLU A 221 21.01 -19.41 3.69
CA GLU A 221 20.34 -20.68 3.36
C GLU A 221 21.00 -21.87 4.05
N VAL A 222 22.32 -21.84 4.24
CA VAL A 222 23.09 -22.93 4.87
C VAL A 222 23.67 -22.45 6.19
N PHE A 223 23.31 -23.12 7.27
CA PHE A 223 23.81 -22.87 8.61
C PHE A 223 24.74 -23.99 9.05
N TYR A 224 25.72 -23.63 9.86
CA TYR A 224 26.67 -24.57 10.45
C TYR A 224 26.48 -24.68 11.95
N ASN A 225 26.47 -25.90 12.48
CA ASN A 225 26.32 -26.25 13.89
C ASN A 225 24.96 -25.94 14.53
N LYS A 226 24.38 -24.76 14.27
CA LYS A 226 23.01 -24.40 14.66
C LYS A 226 22.41 -23.38 13.69
N ILE A 227 21.11 -23.43 13.49
CA ILE A 227 20.34 -22.30 12.96
C ILE A 227 20.06 -21.36 14.13
N ASN A 228 20.28 -20.06 13.92
CA ASN A 228 19.89 -19.00 14.84
C ASN A 228 19.36 -17.83 14.01
N LEU A 229 18.06 -17.80 13.79
CA LEU A 229 17.37 -16.79 13.00
C LEU A 229 16.61 -15.85 13.91
N GLN A 230 16.58 -14.57 13.54
CA GLN A 230 15.73 -13.58 14.18
C GLN A 230 14.70 -13.06 13.18
N LEU A 231 13.52 -12.74 13.69
CA LEU A 231 12.49 -12.03 12.96
C LEU A 231 12.46 -10.57 13.43
N SER A 232 12.37 -9.65 12.49
CA SER A 232 12.07 -8.25 12.76
C SER A 232 10.55 -8.08 12.81
N ILE A 233 10.06 -7.45 13.88
CA ILE A 233 8.64 -7.19 14.10
C ILE A 233 8.40 -5.68 13.98
N ALA A 234 7.64 -5.26 12.98
CA ALA A 234 7.39 -3.84 12.73
C ALA A 234 6.59 -3.18 13.87
N ASN A 235 5.57 -3.85 14.37
CA ASN A 235 4.75 -3.39 15.50
C ASN A 235 4.99 -4.28 16.71
N LYS A 236 5.58 -3.73 17.77
CA LYS A 236 5.88 -4.49 19.01
C LYS A 236 4.66 -5.07 19.73
N THR A 237 3.45 -4.67 19.35
CA THR A 237 2.21 -5.20 19.91
C THR A 237 1.65 -6.39 19.13
N ASP A 238 2.20 -6.67 17.96
CA ASP A 238 1.76 -7.80 17.13
C ASP A 238 2.43 -9.07 17.65
N VAL A 239 1.68 -10.18 17.60
CA VAL A 239 2.19 -11.49 17.99
C VAL A 239 2.61 -12.22 16.73
N VAL A 240 3.85 -12.70 16.67
CA VAL A 240 4.35 -13.46 15.52
C VAL A 240 4.28 -14.95 15.81
N TYR A 241 3.80 -15.71 14.84
CA TYR A 241 3.72 -17.17 14.85
C TYR A 241 4.61 -17.73 13.75
N TYR A 242 5.27 -18.86 14.00
CA TYR A 242 6.11 -19.51 13.01
C TYR A 242 6.02 -21.04 13.06
N THR A 243 6.37 -21.68 11.94
CA THR A 243 6.56 -23.12 11.80
C THR A 243 7.94 -23.38 11.20
N ILE A 244 8.49 -24.58 11.39
CA ILE A 244 9.82 -24.97 10.87
C ILE A 244 9.75 -26.12 9.85
N ASP A 245 8.57 -26.73 9.71
CA ASP A 245 8.29 -27.88 8.84
C ASP A 245 7.51 -27.48 7.56
N GLY A 246 7.28 -26.18 7.36
CA GLY A 246 6.57 -25.65 6.20
C GLY A 246 5.05 -25.64 6.33
N LYS A 247 4.48 -26.05 7.47
CA LYS A 247 3.03 -25.95 7.73
C LYS A 247 2.57 -24.51 7.88
N ASP A 248 1.25 -24.32 7.84
CA ASP A 248 0.60 -23.02 7.96
C ASP A 248 0.74 -22.47 9.40
N PRO A 249 1.48 -21.38 9.62
CA PRO A 249 1.69 -20.82 10.96
C PRO A 249 0.44 -20.20 11.56
N THR A 250 -0.63 -19.96 10.78
CA THR A 250 -1.90 -19.46 11.32
C THR A 250 -2.68 -20.53 12.10
N LYS A 251 -2.35 -21.82 11.91
CA LYS A 251 -2.99 -22.97 12.54
C LYS A 251 -2.05 -23.74 13.45
N ASP A 252 -0.83 -23.99 12.97
CA ASP A 252 0.16 -24.86 13.61
C ASP A 252 1.33 -24.07 14.22
N GLY A 253 1.24 -22.74 14.24
CA GLY A 253 2.34 -21.85 14.59
C GLY A 253 2.70 -21.86 16.08
N ILE A 254 3.99 -21.83 16.35
CA ILE A 254 4.57 -21.55 17.66
C ILE A 254 4.75 -20.05 17.81
N VAL A 255 4.43 -19.50 18.98
CA VAL A 255 4.63 -18.07 19.27
C VAL A 255 6.13 -17.76 19.28
N TYR A 256 6.53 -16.76 18.50
CA TYR A 256 7.91 -16.28 18.42
C TYR A 256 8.29 -15.43 19.63
N ASN A 257 9.51 -15.60 20.13
CA ASN A 257 10.10 -14.81 21.21
C ASN A 257 11.39 -14.15 20.72
N ASP A 258 11.40 -12.82 20.64
CA ASP A 258 12.53 -12.00 20.21
C ASP A 258 13.83 -12.25 20.98
N LYS A 259 13.74 -12.69 22.25
CA LYS A 259 14.93 -12.98 23.07
C LYS A 259 15.63 -14.27 22.65
N ASP A 260 14.83 -15.28 22.28
CA ASP A 260 15.33 -16.62 22.00
C ASP A 260 15.63 -16.81 20.51
N GLY A 261 14.88 -16.14 19.64
CA GLY A 261 14.92 -16.35 18.20
C GLY A 261 14.42 -17.75 17.80
N ILE A 262 14.64 -18.10 16.53
CA ILE A 262 14.39 -19.45 16.01
C ILE A 262 15.71 -20.22 16.05
N VAL A 263 15.82 -21.16 16.98
CA VAL A 263 17.04 -21.96 17.20
C VAL A 263 16.81 -23.43 16.90
N ILE A 264 17.60 -23.98 15.99
CA ILE A 264 17.56 -25.41 15.61
C ILE A 264 18.97 -25.98 15.68
N ARG A 265 19.14 -27.17 16.26
CA ARG A 265 20.45 -27.83 16.46
C ARG A 265 20.57 -29.19 15.78
N THR A 266 19.48 -29.70 15.23
CA THR A 266 19.46 -31.00 14.56
C THR A 266 19.72 -30.80 13.07
N PRO A 267 20.69 -31.51 12.46
CA PRO A 267 20.94 -31.38 11.04
C PRO A 267 19.71 -31.79 10.23
N GLY A 268 19.46 -31.07 9.14
CA GLY A 268 18.27 -31.28 8.31
C GLY A 268 17.95 -30.09 7.42
N THR A 269 16.94 -30.26 6.58
CA THR A 269 16.35 -29.18 5.78
C THR A 269 15.07 -28.73 6.46
N TYR A 270 14.91 -27.42 6.63
CA TYR A 270 13.79 -26.78 7.32
C TYR A 270 13.12 -25.78 6.39
N TYR A 271 11.79 -25.70 6.50
CA TYR A 271 10.96 -24.73 5.78
C TYR A 271 10.30 -23.84 6.81
N ILE A 272 10.92 -22.70 7.06
CA ILE A 272 10.47 -21.80 8.11
C ILE A 272 9.45 -20.84 7.50
N LYS A 273 8.22 -20.84 8.04
CA LYS A 273 7.17 -19.88 7.69
C LYS A 273 6.82 -19.05 8.90
N ALA A 274 6.53 -17.77 8.71
CA ALA A 274 6.13 -16.86 9.78
C ALA A 274 4.99 -15.95 9.34
N VAL A 275 4.19 -15.52 10.31
CA VAL A 275 3.06 -14.61 10.12
C VAL A 275 2.88 -13.76 11.38
N SER A 276 2.52 -12.49 11.22
CA SER A 276 2.15 -11.63 12.35
C SER A 276 0.63 -11.60 12.52
N LYS A 277 0.18 -11.43 13.76
CA LYS A 277 -1.21 -11.24 14.13
C LYS A 277 -1.34 -9.96 14.94
N ASN A 278 -2.14 -9.02 14.45
CA ASN A 278 -2.36 -7.76 15.14
C ASN A 278 -3.40 -7.89 16.27
N LYS A 279 -3.61 -6.82 17.04
CA LYS A 279 -4.57 -6.79 18.16
C LYS A 279 -6.02 -7.06 17.77
N LYS A 280 -6.41 -6.77 16.51
CA LYS A 280 -7.75 -7.05 15.97
C LYS A 280 -7.88 -8.50 15.47
N GLY A 281 -6.83 -9.32 15.62
CA GLY A 281 -6.81 -10.72 15.24
C GLY A 281 -6.56 -10.98 13.75
N ILE A 282 -6.18 -9.95 12.99
CA ILE A 282 -5.92 -10.03 11.55
C ILE A 282 -4.48 -10.51 11.34
N TYR A 283 -4.30 -11.45 10.40
CA TYR A 283 -3.00 -11.99 10.03
C TYR A 283 -2.39 -11.21 8.85
N SER A 284 -1.06 -11.09 8.85
CA SER A 284 -0.31 -10.61 7.69
C SER A 284 -0.30 -11.66 6.58
N GLN A 285 0.35 -11.35 5.46
CA GLN A 285 0.79 -12.40 4.55
C GLN A 285 1.81 -13.32 5.24
N ILE A 286 1.84 -14.58 4.82
CA ILE A 286 2.81 -15.56 5.32
C ILE A 286 4.11 -15.36 4.55
N VAL A 287 5.18 -15.08 5.28
CA VAL A 287 6.54 -15.07 4.74
C VAL A 287 7.18 -16.43 5.00
N GLY A 288 8.13 -16.84 4.15
CA GLY A 288 8.81 -18.11 4.36
C GLY A 288 10.15 -18.23 3.67
N LYS A 289 10.96 -19.16 4.17
CA LYS A 289 12.32 -19.44 3.70
C LYS A 289 12.66 -20.92 3.91
N SER A 290 13.46 -21.50 3.01
CA SER A 290 14.12 -22.79 3.23
C SER A 290 15.54 -22.58 3.77
N CYS A 291 15.94 -23.38 4.75
CA CYS A 291 17.31 -23.42 5.23
C CYS A 291 17.78 -24.84 5.54
N LYS A 292 19.10 -25.07 5.48
CA LYS A 292 19.74 -26.35 5.73
C LYS A 292 20.75 -26.20 6.86
N LEU A 293 20.62 -27.04 7.89
CA LEU A 293 21.61 -27.14 8.96
C LEU A 293 22.58 -28.28 8.67
N VAL A 294 23.85 -27.94 8.51
CA VAL A 294 24.96 -28.87 8.34
C VAL A 294 25.85 -28.83 9.57
N LEU A 295 26.38 -29.98 9.96
CA LEU A 295 27.38 -30.05 11.03
C LEU A 295 28.76 -30.05 10.40
N LEU A 296 29.63 -29.15 10.85
CA LEU A 296 31.02 -29.14 10.40
C LEU A 296 31.76 -30.34 11.00
N LYS A 297 32.49 -31.06 10.16
CA LYS A 297 33.48 -32.05 10.56
C LYS A 297 34.84 -31.35 10.74
N PRO A 298 35.72 -31.85 11.63
CA PRO A 298 37.08 -31.33 11.72
C PRO A 298 37.86 -31.64 10.45
N ASP A 299 38.92 -30.87 10.21
CA ASP A 299 39.83 -31.10 9.10
C ASP A 299 40.56 -32.45 9.26
N GLN A 300 41.00 -33.00 8.14
CA GLN A 300 41.79 -34.22 8.12
C GLN A 300 43.18 -33.95 8.74
N PRO A 301 43.78 -34.90 9.49
CA PRO A 301 45.11 -34.69 10.04
C PRO A 301 46.16 -34.81 8.93
N VAL A 302 47.26 -34.07 9.06
CA VAL A 302 48.34 -34.08 8.06
C VAL A 302 49.43 -35.03 8.51
N VAL A 303 49.76 -36.02 7.69
CA VAL A 303 50.72 -37.08 8.02
C VAL A 303 52.03 -36.86 7.26
N SER A 304 53.16 -37.00 7.95
CA SER A 304 54.52 -36.87 7.39
C SER A 304 55.48 -37.88 8.03
N PRO A 305 56.35 -38.57 7.28
CA PRO A 305 56.54 -38.45 5.82
C PRO A 305 55.39 -39.09 5.02
N SER A 306 55.31 -38.82 3.72
CA SER A 306 54.29 -39.39 2.83
C SER A 306 54.41 -40.91 2.71
N SER A 307 53.40 -41.58 2.17
CA SER A 307 53.45 -43.01 1.82
C SER A 307 54.71 -43.35 1.01
N GLY A 308 55.31 -44.52 1.24
CA GLY A 308 56.50 -44.95 0.53
C GLY A 308 57.16 -46.20 1.11
N SER A 309 58.27 -46.60 0.49
CA SER A 309 59.12 -47.71 0.92
C SER A 309 60.36 -47.17 1.63
N TYR A 310 60.65 -47.71 2.81
CA TYR A 310 61.68 -47.23 3.73
C TYR A 310 62.66 -48.37 4.02
N GLY A 311 63.96 -48.11 3.90
CA GLY A 311 65.02 -49.06 4.25
C GLY A 311 65.61 -48.87 5.64
N ALA A 312 65.15 -47.86 6.39
CA ALA A 312 65.59 -47.53 7.73
C ALA A 312 64.39 -47.22 8.64
N PRO A 313 64.52 -47.41 9.97
CA PRO A 313 63.47 -47.07 10.94
C PRO A 313 62.97 -45.63 10.72
N THR A 314 61.69 -45.49 10.37
CA THR A 314 61.07 -44.21 10.02
C THR A 314 59.94 -43.89 10.99
N TYR A 315 59.92 -42.65 11.48
CA TYR A 315 58.88 -42.16 12.38
C TYR A 315 57.89 -41.27 11.63
N ILE A 316 56.60 -41.56 11.82
CA ILE A 316 55.50 -40.75 11.31
C ILE A 316 55.08 -39.73 12.37
N THR A 317 54.97 -38.50 11.92
CA THR A 317 54.41 -37.35 12.62
C THR A 317 53.02 -37.05 12.06
N ILE A 318 52.06 -36.81 12.95
CA ILE A 318 50.68 -36.49 12.60
C ILE A 318 50.39 -35.09 13.15
N SER A 319 50.20 -34.12 12.27
CA SER A 319 49.75 -32.79 12.62
C SER A 319 48.23 -32.81 12.78
N VAL A 320 47.79 -32.70 14.04
CA VAL A 320 46.38 -32.74 14.42
C VAL A 320 45.80 -31.34 14.40
N PRO A 321 44.61 -31.11 13.79
CA PRO A 321 43.96 -29.80 13.82
C PRO A 321 43.68 -29.32 15.25
N ASP A 322 43.67 -28.00 15.44
CA ASP A 322 43.45 -27.38 16.75
C ASP A 322 42.15 -27.87 17.41
N GLY A 323 42.25 -28.26 18.69
CA GLY A 323 41.10 -28.74 19.47
C GLY A 323 40.61 -30.14 19.08
N CYS A 324 41.38 -30.88 18.29
CA CYS A 324 41.10 -32.28 17.93
C CYS A 324 42.11 -33.24 18.55
N GLU A 325 41.74 -34.51 18.59
CA GLU A 325 42.63 -35.64 18.88
C GLU A 325 42.70 -36.54 17.65
N ALA A 326 43.86 -37.15 17.38
CA ALA A 326 44.00 -38.08 16.28
C ALA A 326 44.01 -39.54 16.76
N TYR A 327 43.37 -40.40 15.98
CA TYR A 327 43.31 -41.85 16.20
C TYR A 327 43.70 -42.57 14.92
N TYR A 328 44.44 -43.67 15.04
CA TYR A 328 44.99 -44.38 13.89
C TYR A 328 44.93 -45.90 14.01
N THR A 329 45.08 -46.57 12.86
CA THR A 329 45.19 -48.02 12.70
C THR A 329 46.20 -48.32 11.58
N TRP A 330 46.80 -49.51 11.61
CA TRP A 330 47.78 -49.98 10.62
C TRP A 330 47.28 -51.11 9.72
N ASP A 331 46.12 -51.67 10.05
CA ASP A 331 45.50 -52.82 9.40
C ASP A 331 44.58 -52.42 8.22
N GLY A 332 44.54 -51.14 7.87
CA GLY A 332 43.67 -50.60 6.83
C GLY A 332 42.20 -50.44 7.24
N GLN A 333 41.80 -50.73 8.47
CA GLN A 333 40.45 -50.43 8.95
C GLN A 333 40.28 -48.93 9.22
N VAL A 334 39.06 -48.40 9.10
CA VAL A 334 38.77 -47.01 9.45
C VAL A 334 38.91 -46.84 10.97
N PRO A 335 39.78 -45.96 11.48
CA PRO A 335 39.96 -45.78 12.91
C PRO A 335 38.68 -45.29 13.59
N THR A 336 38.55 -45.60 14.87
CA THR A 336 37.48 -45.09 15.74
C THR A 336 38.10 -44.45 16.97
N ARG A 337 37.28 -43.89 17.87
CA ARG A 337 37.74 -43.38 19.17
C ARG A 337 38.32 -44.45 20.10
N ASN A 338 38.08 -45.72 19.79
CA ASN A 338 38.63 -46.85 20.53
C ASN A 338 39.95 -47.37 19.91
N SER A 339 40.34 -46.83 18.75
CA SER A 339 41.63 -47.13 18.12
C SER A 339 42.78 -46.47 18.87
N GLU A 340 44.02 -46.71 18.43
CA GLU A 340 45.20 -46.14 19.07
C GLU A 340 45.19 -44.61 18.94
N LYS A 341 45.35 -43.92 20.09
CA LYS A 341 45.41 -42.47 20.14
C LYS A 341 46.82 -42.00 19.82
N TYR A 342 46.94 -41.06 18.90
CA TYR A 342 48.22 -40.42 18.59
C TYR A 342 48.62 -39.45 19.70
N THR A 343 49.75 -39.71 20.36
CA THR A 343 50.32 -38.81 21.39
C THR A 343 51.77 -38.42 21.11
N ASN A 344 52.51 -39.22 20.36
CA ASN A 344 53.93 -39.03 20.01
C ASN A 344 54.18 -39.61 18.62
N PRO A 345 55.30 -39.25 17.95
CA PRO A 345 55.67 -39.86 16.66
C PRO A 345 55.66 -41.40 16.71
N ILE A 346 55.07 -42.02 15.69
CA ILE A 346 54.85 -43.48 15.62
C ILE A 346 55.85 -44.13 14.67
N LEU A 347 56.46 -45.23 15.08
CA LEU A 347 57.38 -45.99 14.22
C LEU A 347 56.59 -46.77 13.17
N VAL A 348 57.03 -46.75 11.91
CA VAL A 348 56.47 -47.61 10.84
C VAL A 348 56.73 -49.08 11.19
N PRO A 349 55.69 -49.94 11.30
CA PRO A 349 55.88 -51.36 11.53
C PRO A 349 56.59 -52.05 10.35
N GLU A 350 57.30 -53.14 10.61
CA GLU A 350 57.93 -53.94 9.56
C GLU A 350 56.88 -54.58 8.64
N GLY A 351 57.19 -54.68 7.35
CA GLY A 351 56.32 -55.18 6.31
C GLY A 351 55.44 -54.12 5.65
N ASN A 352 54.33 -54.58 5.09
CA ASN A 352 53.38 -53.77 4.32
C ASN A 352 52.22 -53.31 5.20
N ASN A 353 52.11 -52.03 5.46
CA ASN A 353 51.16 -51.46 6.41
C ASN A 353 50.33 -50.34 5.77
N VAL A 354 49.04 -50.26 6.13
CA VAL A 354 48.15 -49.18 5.70
C VAL A 354 47.79 -48.35 6.91
N LEU A 355 48.38 -47.15 6.99
CA LEU A 355 48.05 -46.20 8.02
C LEU A 355 46.76 -45.46 7.66
N ASN A 356 45.73 -45.66 8.47
CA ASN A 356 44.56 -44.79 8.44
C ASN A 356 44.56 -43.88 9.66
N VAL A 357 44.19 -42.61 9.48
CA VAL A 357 44.13 -41.62 10.56
C VAL A 357 42.85 -40.79 10.46
N ILE A 358 42.22 -40.52 11.60
CA ILE A 358 41.11 -39.56 11.73
C ILE A 358 41.43 -38.50 12.78
N SER A 359 40.88 -37.30 12.59
CA SER A 359 40.78 -36.28 13.63
C SER A 359 39.42 -36.37 14.30
N VAL A 360 39.36 -36.17 15.60
CA VAL A 360 38.13 -36.13 16.39
C VAL A 360 38.08 -34.85 17.19
N ASP A 361 37.10 -33.99 16.93
CA ASP A 361 36.89 -32.75 17.68
C ASP A 361 36.52 -33.05 19.13
N ILE A 362 37.27 -32.50 20.09
CA ILE A 362 37.11 -32.80 21.51
C ILE A 362 35.77 -32.29 22.07
N LYS A 363 35.24 -31.19 21.53
CA LYS A 363 34.02 -30.52 22.02
C LYS A 363 32.76 -31.10 21.43
N THR A 364 32.73 -31.24 20.10
CA THR A 364 31.54 -31.66 19.34
C THR A 364 31.48 -33.16 19.13
N GLY A 365 32.63 -33.80 19.25
CA GLY A 365 32.80 -35.21 19.05
C GLY A 365 32.76 -35.69 17.60
N ARG A 366 32.79 -34.78 16.63
CA ARG A 366 32.71 -35.11 15.21
C ARG A 366 34.05 -35.61 14.68
N VAL A 367 33.96 -36.46 13.67
CA VAL A 367 35.11 -37.16 13.07
C VAL A 367 35.37 -36.57 11.68
N SER A 368 36.65 -36.37 11.34
CA SER A 368 37.08 -35.94 10.01
C SER A 368 36.86 -37.04 8.97
N ASP A 369 37.10 -36.72 7.70
CA ASP A 369 37.36 -37.77 6.72
C ASP A 369 38.64 -38.53 7.08
N THR A 370 38.69 -39.81 6.71
CA THR A 370 39.84 -40.70 6.97
C THR A 370 41.00 -40.40 6.02
N TYR A 371 42.16 -40.06 6.57
CA TYR A 371 43.42 -40.08 5.83
C TYR A 371 43.87 -41.53 5.69
N SER A 372 44.37 -41.92 4.52
CA SER A 372 44.85 -43.27 4.26
C SER A 372 46.15 -43.22 3.46
N ALA A 373 47.18 -43.94 3.91
CA ALA A 373 48.48 -44.00 3.26
C ALA A 373 49.16 -45.36 3.45
N TYR A 374 49.94 -45.77 2.44
CA TYR A 374 50.67 -47.03 2.41
C TYR A 374 52.13 -46.84 2.84
N TYR A 375 52.60 -47.67 3.77
CA TYR A 375 53.98 -47.65 4.24
C TYR A 375 54.57 -49.05 4.18
N GLU A 376 55.75 -49.15 3.59
CA GLU A 376 56.51 -50.39 3.49
C GLU A 376 57.86 -50.18 4.18
N TYR A 377 58.21 -51.05 5.12
CA TYR A 377 59.49 -51.00 5.83
C TYR A 377 60.09 -52.41 5.93
N TYR A 378 61.31 -52.57 5.44
CA TYR A 378 62.12 -53.78 5.63
C TYR A 378 63.49 -53.37 6.15
N ALA A 379 63.92 -53.99 7.26
CA ALA A 379 65.27 -53.78 7.76
C ALA A 379 66.28 -54.32 6.75
N GLN A 380 67.26 -53.51 6.37
CA GLN A 380 68.42 -54.00 5.61
C GLN A 380 69.33 -54.76 6.59
N GLU A 381 69.55 -56.05 6.33
CA GLU A 381 70.45 -56.93 7.10
C GLU A 381 71.92 -56.50 7.06
#